data_AF-A0A957XNT8-F1
#
_entry.id   AF-A0A957XNT8-F1
#
_cell.length_a   1.000
_cell.length_b   1.000
_cell.length_c   1.000
_cell.angle_alpha   90.00
_cell.angle_beta   90.00
_cell.angle_gamma   90.00
#
_symmetry.space_group_name_H-M   'P 1'
#
loop_
_entity.id
_entity.type
_entity.pdbx_description
1 polymer ?
#
loop_
_entity_poly.entity_id
_entity_poly.type
_entity_poly.pdbx_seq_one_letter_code
_entity_poly.pdbx_strand_id
1 'polypeptide(L)'
;MVTIKTIIQKYKAKEITKDQALDLLDQAKAQTAVGPTLTTPKPEILADAIKQYLARKLGHVLAIEAGEISATKNFMDLGIDSIQLITLVRDIEAEIGIELYPTLLFEHQNADTLSLFMAQEYRDEFSAFLKIDAEPKHAEPIHSPLNPQREQPLTASVSTNGRLKTQPDQVLGPINQAETLGDIAVIGMAGVFPKSSNIARFWQNLYQKTNLITEIPTDHFDYKPWYDPQARGEDKMYCKWGGFIDDVDKFDAAFFNISPREAALMDPQLRYLLQVLYHTAEDAGYGPNIRSTNTGVYVGVCSHDYAQEMTRQGKKVQAHDGTGNAATMLANRPSFYFNLTGPSLALDSACSSSLYALHAAYQALRAGECEMAFAAGTNMLLSSVHYRYFCSIGALSPSGRCHTFDKRADGYVPGETVAAVLLKPLRKAVQDGDHIYGVMKGSAVRHGGYTPSITAPSVDGEANVLLSAWRAADLNPETLGYIEAHGTGTQLGDPVEIEALQKAFRTYT
;
A
#
# COMPACT_ATOMS: atom_id res chain seq x y z
N MET A 1 16.54 -51.03 0.90
CA MET A 1 16.68 -49.61 1.29
C MET A 1 15.30 -49.02 1.50
N VAL A 2 14.98 -48.56 2.70
CA VAL A 2 13.69 -47.90 2.98
C VAL A 2 13.82 -46.45 2.53
N THR A 3 13.07 -46.03 1.50
CA THR A 3 13.12 -44.65 1.00
C THR A 3 12.41 -43.70 1.95
N ILE A 4 12.85 -42.44 2.02
CA ILE A 4 12.26 -41.37 2.86
C ILE A 4 10.73 -41.29 2.65
N LYS A 5 10.28 -41.45 1.39
CA LYS A 5 8.86 -41.48 1.02
C LYS A 5 8.08 -42.61 1.72
N THR A 6 8.69 -43.78 1.89
CA THR A 6 8.10 -44.94 2.58
C THR A 6 8.03 -44.72 4.10
N ILE A 7 9.02 -44.07 4.70
CA ILE A 7 9.03 -43.74 6.14
C ILE A 7 7.94 -42.73 6.46
N ILE A 8 7.78 -41.69 5.62
CA ILE A 8 6.73 -40.69 5.78
C ILE A 8 5.34 -41.30 5.59
N GLN A 9 5.16 -42.22 4.64
CA GLN A 9 3.89 -42.94 4.47
C GLN A 9 3.54 -43.79 5.69
N LYS A 10 4.49 -44.55 6.24
CA LYS A 10 4.26 -45.36 7.44
C LYS A 10 3.96 -44.53 8.68
N TYR A 11 4.59 -43.37 8.83
CA TYR A 11 4.28 -42.43 9.91
C TYR A 11 2.87 -41.83 9.74
N LYS A 12 2.49 -41.40 8.52
CA LYS A 12 1.14 -40.90 8.24
C LYS A 12 0.06 -41.98 8.43
N ALA A 13 0.39 -43.23 8.16
CA ALA A 13 -0.47 -44.38 8.43
C ALA A 13 -0.49 -44.84 9.91
N LYS A 14 0.26 -44.16 10.80
CA LYS A 14 0.43 -44.48 12.24
C LYS A 14 0.99 -45.90 12.51
N GLU A 15 1.67 -46.50 11.54
CA GLU A 15 2.29 -47.82 11.69
C GLU A 15 3.62 -47.76 12.46
N ILE A 16 4.23 -46.59 12.54
CA ILE A 16 5.46 -46.32 13.28
C ILE A 16 5.29 -45.04 14.12
N THR A 17 5.97 -44.97 15.27
CA THR A 17 5.93 -43.78 16.12
C THR A 17 6.83 -42.66 15.57
N LYS A 18 6.63 -41.42 16.06
CA LYS A 18 7.42 -40.26 15.64
C LYS A 18 8.92 -40.47 15.87
N ASP A 19 9.29 -41.06 17.01
CA ASP A 19 10.69 -41.32 17.36
C ASP A 19 11.30 -42.41 16.47
N GLN A 20 10.53 -43.44 16.12
CA GLN A 20 10.96 -44.46 15.16
C GLN A 20 11.11 -43.91 13.74
N ALA A 21 10.25 -42.97 13.34
CA ALA A 21 10.36 -42.31 12.04
C ALA A 21 11.60 -41.41 11.96
N LEU A 22 11.92 -40.69 13.04
CA LEU A 22 13.12 -39.84 13.12
C LEU A 22 14.40 -40.67 13.08
N ASP A 23 14.45 -41.78 13.83
CA ASP A 23 15.62 -42.66 13.87
C ASP A 23 15.87 -43.34 12.50
N LEU A 24 14.79 -43.75 11.81
CA LEU A 24 14.87 -44.28 10.44
C LEU A 24 15.27 -43.20 9.41
N LEU A 25 14.88 -41.94 9.62
CA LEU A 25 15.28 -40.82 8.77
C LEU A 25 16.76 -40.47 8.96
N ASP A 26 17.27 -40.52 10.18
CA ASP A 26 18.69 -40.26 10.48
C ASP A 26 19.58 -41.39 9.94
N GLN A 27 19.12 -42.65 10.02
CA GLN A 27 19.80 -43.78 9.37
C GLN A 27 19.79 -43.69 7.83
N ALA A 28 18.70 -43.20 7.23
CA ALA A 28 18.60 -42.97 5.79
C ALA A 28 19.50 -41.81 5.31
N LYS A 29 19.67 -40.77 6.14
CA LYS A 29 20.62 -39.67 5.91
C LYS A 29 22.07 -40.09 6.05
N ALA A 30 22.39 -41.00 6.99
CA ALA A 30 23.74 -41.53 7.15
C ALA A 30 24.19 -42.43 5.99
N GLN A 31 23.25 -43.09 5.29
CA GLN A 31 23.54 -43.96 4.15
C GLN A 31 23.58 -43.25 2.79
N THR A 32 23.28 -41.95 2.72
CA THR A 32 23.33 -41.16 1.47
C THR A 32 24.66 -40.43 1.23
N ALA A 33 25.64 -40.57 2.12
CA ALA A 33 26.91 -39.83 2.07
C ALA A 33 28.05 -40.49 1.25
N VAL A 34 27.81 -41.60 0.53
CA VAL A 34 28.79 -42.16 -0.43
C VAL A 34 28.08 -42.65 -1.68
N GLY A 35 27.84 -41.72 -2.61
CA GLY A 35 27.44 -41.94 -3.99
C GLY A 35 28.13 -40.91 -4.89
N PRO A 36 28.36 -41.19 -6.18
CA PRO A 36 29.20 -40.34 -7.03
C PRO A 36 28.63 -38.92 -7.12
N THR A 37 29.50 -37.92 -6.93
CA THR A 37 29.17 -36.51 -6.99
C THR A 37 28.64 -36.13 -8.38
N LEU A 38 27.32 -36.03 -8.53
CA LEU A 38 26.69 -35.41 -9.70
C LEU A 38 26.64 -33.89 -9.48
N THR A 39 27.29 -33.14 -10.35
CA THR A 39 27.30 -31.67 -10.34
C THR A 39 26.01 -31.09 -10.90
N THR A 40 25.46 -30.07 -10.21
CA THR A 40 24.24 -29.33 -10.59
C THR A 40 24.39 -28.53 -11.89
N PRO A 41 23.35 -28.43 -12.76
CA PRO A 41 23.38 -27.62 -13.97
C PRO A 41 23.54 -26.12 -13.67
N LYS A 42 24.13 -25.34 -14.58
CA LYS A 42 24.25 -23.88 -14.45
C LYS A 42 22.86 -23.22 -14.54
N PRO A 43 22.53 -22.21 -13.70
CA PRO A 43 21.23 -21.53 -13.72
C PRO A 43 20.81 -20.99 -15.10
N GLU A 44 21.78 -20.53 -15.89
CA GLU A 44 21.57 -19.98 -17.24
C GLU A 44 21.01 -21.03 -18.23
N ILE A 45 21.48 -22.28 -18.13
CA ILE A 45 21.04 -23.38 -19.02
C ILE A 45 19.61 -23.79 -18.68
N LEU A 46 19.28 -23.83 -17.39
CA LEU A 46 17.93 -24.14 -16.94
C LEU A 46 16.94 -23.03 -17.32
N ALA A 47 17.32 -21.76 -17.11
CA ALA A 47 16.50 -20.62 -17.50
C ALA A 47 16.19 -20.62 -19.01
N ASP A 48 17.17 -20.88 -19.88
CA ASP A 48 16.93 -20.95 -21.32
C ASP A 48 16.01 -22.12 -21.73
N ALA A 49 16.10 -23.27 -21.06
CA ALA A 49 15.20 -24.39 -21.31
C ALA A 49 13.77 -24.12 -20.82
N ILE A 50 13.62 -23.47 -19.65
CA ILE A 50 12.32 -23.01 -19.14
C ILE A 50 11.73 -21.98 -20.10
N LYS A 51 12.53 -21.04 -20.61
CA LYS A 51 12.11 -20.05 -21.59
C LYS A 51 11.58 -20.68 -22.88
N GLN A 52 12.23 -21.71 -23.40
CA GLN A 52 11.74 -22.47 -24.55
C GLN A 52 10.48 -23.27 -24.26
N TYR A 53 10.31 -23.75 -23.03
CA TYR A 53 9.06 -24.36 -22.58
C TYR A 53 7.92 -23.32 -22.54
N LEU A 54 8.16 -22.15 -21.94
CA LEU A 54 7.20 -21.05 -21.88
C LEU A 54 6.82 -20.55 -23.28
N ALA A 55 7.78 -20.37 -24.19
CA ALA A 55 7.52 -19.96 -25.56
C ALA A 55 6.60 -20.95 -26.31
N ARG A 56 6.77 -22.26 -26.11
CA ARG A 56 5.88 -23.28 -26.69
C ARG A 56 4.46 -23.20 -26.11
N LYS A 57 4.34 -23.02 -24.79
CA LYS A 57 3.04 -22.85 -24.13
C LYS A 57 2.31 -21.60 -24.61
N LEU A 58 3.02 -20.48 -24.68
CA LEU A 58 2.49 -19.22 -25.19
C LEU A 58 2.07 -19.34 -26.66
N GLY A 59 2.82 -20.10 -27.48
CA GLY A 59 2.46 -20.38 -28.87
C GLY A 59 1.15 -21.14 -29.00
N HIS A 60 0.91 -22.11 -28.12
CA HIS A 60 -0.37 -22.84 -28.09
C HIS A 60 -1.55 -21.96 -27.66
N VAL A 61 -1.34 -21.05 -26.70
CA VAL A 61 -2.40 -20.12 -26.21
C VAL A 61 -2.74 -19.07 -27.27
N LEU A 62 -1.74 -18.56 -28.00
CA LEU A 62 -1.88 -17.50 -28.99
C LEU A 62 -2.13 -18.00 -30.42
N ALA A 63 -2.08 -19.31 -30.66
CA ALA A 63 -2.16 -19.93 -31.99
C ALA A 63 -1.11 -19.40 -33.00
N ILE A 64 0.10 -19.09 -32.51
CA ILE A 64 1.26 -18.64 -33.30
C ILE A 64 2.45 -19.58 -33.09
N GLU A 65 3.38 -19.64 -34.05
CA GLU A 65 4.56 -20.50 -33.91
C GLU A 65 5.47 -20.00 -32.78
N ALA A 66 6.02 -20.93 -31.99
CA ALA A 66 6.86 -20.60 -30.83
C ALA A 66 8.10 -19.75 -31.15
N GLY A 67 8.57 -19.77 -32.41
CA GLY A 67 9.69 -18.94 -32.89
C GLY A 67 9.34 -17.48 -33.15
N GLU A 68 8.05 -17.12 -33.22
CA GLU A 68 7.59 -15.75 -33.43
C GLU A 68 7.35 -14.99 -32.11
N ILE A 69 7.42 -15.69 -30.98
CA ILE A 69 7.18 -15.13 -29.65
C ILE A 69 8.44 -14.45 -29.14
N SER A 70 8.37 -13.13 -29.00
CA SER A 70 9.44 -12.35 -28.39
C SER A 70 9.50 -12.60 -26.89
N ALA A 71 10.61 -13.18 -26.42
CA ALA A 71 10.82 -13.50 -25.01
C ALA A 71 10.94 -12.26 -24.09
N THR A 72 11.16 -11.07 -24.67
CA THR A 72 11.31 -9.80 -23.96
C THR A 72 10.04 -8.94 -23.97
N LYS A 73 9.08 -9.21 -24.88
CA LYS A 73 7.80 -8.50 -24.93
C LYS A 73 6.91 -8.87 -23.75
N ASN A 74 6.16 -7.89 -23.25
CA ASN A 74 5.16 -8.12 -22.22
C ASN A 74 4.09 -9.09 -22.73
N PHE A 75 3.62 -10.01 -21.89
CA PHE A 75 2.60 -10.99 -22.27
C PHE A 75 1.31 -10.35 -22.80
N MET A 76 0.89 -9.20 -22.27
CA MET A 76 -0.32 -8.51 -22.76
C MET A 76 -0.09 -7.79 -24.08
N ASP A 77 1.13 -7.30 -24.35
CA ASP A 77 1.52 -6.74 -25.65
C ASP A 77 1.60 -7.81 -26.76
N LEU A 78 1.67 -9.09 -26.37
CA LEU A 78 1.55 -10.24 -27.27
C LEU A 78 0.08 -10.62 -27.55
N GLY A 79 -0.88 -9.88 -27.00
CA GLY A 79 -2.32 -10.11 -27.19
C GLY A 79 -2.92 -11.13 -26.23
N ILE A 80 -2.23 -11.47 -25.13
CA ILE A 80 -2.73 -12.40 -24.11
C ILE A 80 -3.59 -11.62 -23.11
N ASP A 81 -4.84 -12.07 -22.91
CA ASP A 81 -5.72 -11.51 -21.88
C ASP A 81 -5.50 -12.15 -20.49
N SER A 82 -6.07 -11.54 -19.45
CA SER A 82 -5.91 -12.02 -18.07
C SER A 82 -6.48 -13.42 -17.83
N ILE A 83 -7.46 -13.88 -18.60
CA ILE A 83 -8.06 -15.23 -18.46
C ILE A 83 -7.09 -16.27 -19.03
N GLN A 84 -6.46 -15.96 -20.16
CA GLN A 84 -5.45 -16.78 -20.79
C GLN A 84 -4.18 -16.88 -19.92
N LEU A 85 -3.78 -15.80 -19.24
CA LEU A 85 -2.69 -15.83 -18.26
C LEU A 85 -3.00 -16.76 -17.07
N ILE A 86 -4.21 -16.68 -16.51
CA ILE A 86 -4.61 -17.58 -15.41
C ILE A 86 -4.65 -19.05 -15.87
N THR A 87 -5.07 -19.31 -17.11
CA THR A 87 -5.08 -20.66 -17.68
C THR A 87 -3.66 -21.19 -17.86
N LEU A 88 -2.74 -20.35 -18.35
CA LEU A 88 -1.32 -20.68 -18.48
C LEU A 88 -0.69 -21.06 -17.15
N VAL A 89 -0.97 -20.33 -16.07
CA VAL A 89 -0.48 -20.67 -14.71
C VAL A 89 -0.98 -22.05 -14.30
N ARG A 90 -2.29 -22.30 -14.41
CA ARG A 90 -2.89 -23.59 -14.04
C ARG A 90 -2.32 -24.77 -14.83
N ASP A 91 -2.05 -24.56 -16.11
CA ASP A 91 -1.45 -25.58 -16.97
C ASP A 91 -0.02 -25.90 -16.52
N ILE A 92 0.76 -24.88 -16.14
CA ILE A 92 2.11 -25.07 -15.60
C ILE A 92 2.06 -25.78 -14.24
N GLU A 93 1.16 -25.39 -13.34
CA GLU A 93 0.94 -26.04 -12.04
C GLU A 93 0.60 -27.52 -12.21
N ALA A 94 -0.33 -27.83 -13.13
CA ALA A 94 -0.79 -29.20 -13.39
C ALA A 94 0.30 -30.09 -13.99
N GLU A 95 1.15 -29.55 -14.86
CA GLU A 95 2.20 -30.34 -15.53
C GLU A 95 3.43 -30.57 -14.66
N ILE A 96 3.80 -29.59 -13.83
CA ILE A 96 5.04 -29.62 -13.05
C ILE A 96 4.78 -30.09 -11.62
N GLY A 97 3.53 -29.97 -11.13
CA GLY A 97 3.16 -30.34 -9.77
C GLY A 97 3.60 -29.33 -8.71
N ILE A 98 3.65 -28.05 -9.09
CA ILE A 98 3.96 -26.90 -8.22
C ILE A 98 2.70 -26.06 -7.97
N GLU A 99 2.70 -25.31 -6.87
CA GLU A 99 1.67 -24.29 -6.59
C GLU A 99 2.29 -22.93 -6.88
N LEU A 100 1.73 -22.20 -7.85
CA LEU A 100 2.17 -20.87 -8.26
C LEU A 100 1.20 -19.83 -7.69
N TYR A 101 1.74 -18.75 -7.16
CA TYR A 101 0.89 -17.70 -6.60
C TYR A 101 0.26 -16.83 -7.70
N PRO A 102 -0.93 -16.25 -7.49
CA PRO A 102 -1.73 -15.64 -8.56
C PRO A 102 -1.11 -14.42 -9.26
N THR A 103 -0.22 -13.68 -8.59
CA THR A 103 0.40 -12.44 -9.11
C THR A 103 1.66 -12.68 -9.94
N LEU A 104 2.15 -13.92 -10.00
CA LEU A 104 3.41 -14.30 -10.64
C LEU A 104 3.61 -13.72 -12.05
N LEU A 105 2.58 -13.80 -12.91
CA LEU A 105 2.65 -13.33 -14.30
C LEU A 105 2.58 -11.80 -14.43
N PHE A 106 2.20 -11.09 -13.38
CA PHE A 106 2.22 -9.63 -13.31
C PHE A 106 3.58 -9.09 -12.83
N GLU A 107 4.28 -9.86 -11.99
CA GLU A 107 5.65 -9.56 -11.53
C GLU A 107 6.68 -9.90 -12.61
N HIS A 108 6.55 -11.06 -13.25
CA HIS A 108 7.43 -11.54 -14.31
C HIS A 108 6.76 -11.42 -15.67
N GLN A 109 6.84 -10.22 -16.21
CA GLN A 109 5.99 -9.74 -17.30
C GLN A 109 6.29 -10.34 -18.68
N ASN A 110 7.37 -11.12 -18.80
CA ASN A 110 7.80 -11.72 -20.05
C ASN A 110 8.48 -13.07 -19.81
N ALA A 111 8.67 -13.86 -20.88
CA ALA A 111 9.23 -15.21 -20.78
C ALA A 111 10.66 -15.20 -20.21
N ASP A 112 11.44 -14.15 -20.46
CA ASP A 112 12.79 -13.99 -19.90
C ASP A 112 12.77 -13.90 -18.37
N THR A 113 12.07 -12.90 -17.83
CA THR A 113 11.98 -12.66 -16.38
C THR A 113 11.34 -13.82 -15.64
N LEU A 114 10.30 -14.43 -16.23
CA LEU A 114 9.61 -15.58 -15.65
C LEU A 114 10.50 -16.82 -15.63
N SER A 115 11.26 -17.07 -16.70
CA SER A 115 12.17 -18.21 -16.77
C SER A 115 13.32 -18.14 -15.75
N LEU A 116 13.84 -16.93 -15.51
CA LEU A 116 14.89 -16.70 -14.52
C LEU A 116 14.38 -16.93 -13.10
N PHE A 117 13.20 -16.39 -12.78
CA PHE A 117 12.56 -16.63 -11.49
C PHE A 117 12.29 -18.11 -11.25
N MET A 118 11.68 -18.79 -12.23
CA MET A 118 11.39 -20.23 -12.12
C MET A 118 12.65 -21.08 -11.99
N ALA A 119 13.75 -20.71 -12.66
CA ALA A 119 15.03 -21.40 -12.53
C ALA A 119 15.69 -21.20 -11.16
N GLN A 120 15.33 -20.14 -10.43
CA GLN A 120 15.84 -19.82 -9.10
C GLN A 120 14.99 -20.46 -8.00
N GLU A 121 13.67 -20.26 -8.02
CA GLU A 121 12.76 -20.69 -6.96
C GLU A 121 12.28 -22.15 -7.11
N TYR A 122 12.08 -22.64 -8.33
CA TYR A 122 11.52 -23.99 -8.61
C TYR A 122 12.52 -24.89 -9.34
N ARG A 123 13.79 -24.74 -8.96
CA ARG A 123 14.93 -25.32 -9.66
C ARG A 123 14.83 -26.84 -9.81
N ASP A 124 14.52 -27.54 -8.74
CA ASP A 124 14.58 -29.00 -8.69
C ASP A 124 13.43 -29.62 -9.50
N GLU A 125 12.25 -29.01 -9.43
CA GLU A 125 11.03 -29.41 -10.12
C GLU A 125 11.18 -29.25 -11.64
N PHE A 126 11.66 -28.09 -12.09
CA PHE A 126 11.90 -27.84 -13.52
C PHE A 126 13.09 -28.66 -14.06
N SER A 127 14.14 -28.87 -13.28
CA SER A 127 15.27 -29.73 -13.71
C SER A 127 14.82 -31.17 -13.94
N ALA A 128 13.99 -31.69 -13.02
CA ALA A 128 13.42 -33.03 -13.14
C ALA A 128 12.43 -33.16 -14.31
N PHE A 129 11.59 -32.14 -14.52
CA PHE A 129 10.58 -32.13 -15.59
C PHE A 129 11.22 -32.04 -16.99
N LEU A 130 12.20 -31.16 -17.17
CA LEU A 130 12.85 -30.92 -18.47
C LEU A 130 13.96 -31.92 -18.81
N LYS A 131 14.31 -32.84 -17.91
CA LYS A 131 15.35 -33.88 -18.08
C LYS A 131 16.72 -33.32 -18.50
N ILE A 132 17.16 -32.26 -17.82
CA ILE A 132 18.45 -31.61 -18.09
C ILE A 132 19.50 -32.16 -17.12
N ASP A 133 20.30 -33.11 -17.59
CA ASP A 133 21.46 -33.67 -16.88
C ASP A 133 22.77 -32.94 -17.26
N ALA A 134 23.72 -32.86 -16.33
CA ALA A 134 25.00 -32.17 -16.53
C ALA A 134 26.03 -32.97 -17.37
N GLU A 135 26.74 -32.31 -18.29
CA GLU A 135 27.82 -32.93 -19.10
C GLU A 135 29.16 -33.10 -18.33
N PRO A 136 29.96 -34.15 -18.65
CA PRO A 136 31.28 -34.38 -18.06
C PRO A 136 32.41 -33.62 -18.79
N LYS A 137 33.25 -32.90 -18.05
CA LYS A 137 34.57 -32.43 -18.54
C LYS A 137 35.69 -33.36 -18.09
N HIS A 138 36.54 -33.76 -19.04
CA HIS A 138 37.82 -34.41 -18.78
C HIS A 138 38.75 -33.50 -17.96
N ALA A 139 39.37 -34.07 -16.93
CA ALA A 139 40.41 -33.44 -16.12
C ALA A 139 41.80 -33.72 -16.71
N GLU A 140 42.64 -32.70 -16.83
CA GLU A 140 44.10 -32.85 -16.81
C GLU A 140 44.67 -32.37 -15.46
N PRO A 141 45.77 -32.96 -14.98
CA PRO A 141 46.21 -32.84 -13.59
C PRO A 141 47.28 -31.77 -13.41
N ILE A 142 47.21 -31.02 -12.29
CA ILE A 142 48.38 -30.30 -11.77
C ILE A 142 48.60 -30.66 -10.31
N HIS A 143 49.85 -31.08 -10.07
CA HIS A 143 50.49 -31.52 -8.86
C HIS A 143 50.38 -30.56 -7.66
N SER A 144 50.17 -31.15 -6.48
CA SER A 144 50.76 -30.70 -5.19
C SER A 144 52.27 -31.07 -5.18
N PRO A 145 53.18 -30.40 -4.43
CA PRO A 145 53.07 -30.39 -2.96
C PRO A 145 53.85 -29.31 -2.13
N LEU A 146 53.54 -29.34 -0.81
CA LEU A 146 54.38 -29.03 0.37
C LEU A 146 54.50 -27.59 0.96
N ASN A 147 54.19 -27.56 2.26
CA ASN A 147 54.36 -26.59 3.38
C ASN A 147 55.87 -26.24 3.64
N PRO A 148 56.34 -25.35 4.59
CA PRO A 148 55.67 -24.71 5.75
C PRO A 148 56.15 -23.27 6.21
N GLN A 149 55.58 -22.79 7.34
CA GLN A 149 56.04 -21.74 8.32
C GLN A 149 55.39 -20.32 8.25
N ARG A 150 54.57 -19.92 9.24
CA ARG A 150 54.84 -19.09 10.48
C ARG A 150 55.00 -17.58 10.12
N GLU A 151 54.26 -16.59 10.62
CA GLU A 151 53.97 -16.14 12.00
C GLU A 151 52.71 -15.21 12.08
N GLN A 152 52.13 -15.12 13.29
CA GLN A 152 51.02 -14.25 13.76
C GLN A 152 51.51 -12.80 14.11
N PRO A 153 50.78 -11.90 14.84
CA PRO A 153 49.36 -11.77 15.23
C PRO A 153 48.76 -10.33 15.09
N LEU A 154 47.47 -10.14 15.43
CA LEU A 154 46.92 -9.17 16.44
C LEU A 154 45.45 -8.77 16.12
N THR A 155 44.46 -9.35 16.82
CA THR A 155 43.64 -8.78 17.93
C THR A 155 42.49 -7.86 17.54
N ALA A 156 41.25 -8.28 17.86
CA ALA A 156 40.37 -7.54 18.79
C ALA A 156 39.16 -8.41 19.20
N SER A 157 38.81 -8.28 20.47
CA SER A 157 37.92 -9.11 21.29
C SER A 157 36.45 -8.70 21.22
N VAL A 158 35.55 -9.67 21.11
CA VAL A 158 34.12 -9.50 21.40
C VAL A 158 33.82 -10.11 22.77
N SER A 159 33.38 -9.27 23.71
CA SER A 159 32.85 -9.69 25.01
C SER A 159 31.33 -9.81 24.93
N THR A 160 30.84 -10.98 25.35
CA THR A 160 29.44 -11.33 25.56
C THR A 160 28.93 -10.85 26.92
N ASN A 161 27.64 -10.54 26.99
CA ASN A 161 26.66 -10.65 28.10
C ASN A 161 25.50 -9.69 27.79
N GLY A 162 24.21 -10.01 27.84
CA GLY A 162 23.50 -11.08 28.54
C GLY A 162 22.44 -10.48 29.47
N ARG A 163 21.17 -10.42 29.00
CA ARG A 163 19.88 -10.28 29.73
C ARG A 163 19.62 -9.06 30.64
N LEU A 164 18.46 -8.41 30.45
CA LEU A 164 17.55 -7.82 31.46
C LEU A 164 16.16 -7.63 30.80
N LYS A 165 15.14 -8.43 31.15
CA LYS A 165 14.07 -8.20 32.16
C LYS A 165 13.04 -7.12 31.79
N THR A 166 11.78 -7.56 31.73
CA THR A 166 10.54 -6.81 31.54
C THR A 166 10.10 -6.07 32.81
N GLN A 167 9.69 -4.80 32.68
CA GLN A 167 8.66 -4.14 33.52
C GLN A 167 8.14 -2.84 32.86
N PRO A 168 6.90 -2.41 33.15
CA PRO A 168 6.14 -1.40 32.40
C PRO A 168 6.24 0.04 32.95
N ASP A 169 5.79 0.99 32.12
CA ASP A 169 5.64 2.44 32.33
C ASP A 169 6.93 3.26 32.51
N GLN A 170 7.54 3.66 31.38
CA GLN A 170 8.50 4.77 31.35
C GLN A 170 7.87 6.02 30.74
N VAL A 171 7.61 6.99 31.61
CA VAL A 171 7.51 8.42 31.30
C VAL A 171 8.72 8.81 30.45
N LEU A 172 8.46 9.47 29.31
CA LEU A 172 9.47 9.94 28.34
C LEU A 172 10.67 10.59 29.06
N GLY A 173 11.83 9.95 28.93
CA GLY A 173 13.11 10.47 29.44
C GLY A 173 13.57 11.73 28.68
N PRO A 174 14.66 12.39 29.14
CA PRO A 174 15.17 13.60 28.50
C PRO A 174 15.54 13.31 27.04
N ILE A 175 14.87 14.02 26.13
CA ILE A 175 15.02 13.89 24.68
C ILE A 175 16.44 14.30 24.28
N ASN A 176 17.16 13.40 23.61
CA ASN A 176 18.51 13.64 23.10
C ASN A 176 18.46 14.69 21.97
N GLN A 177 19.03 15.87 22.20
CA GLN A 177 18.82 17.07 21.36
C GLN A 177 19.35 16.94 19.92
N ALA A 178 20.28 16.01 19.67
CA ALA A 178 20.82 15.76 18.33
C ALA A 178 19.96 14.80 17.49
N GLU A 179 19.16 13.93 18.14
CA GLU A 179 18.35 12.90 17.47
C GLU A 179 16.99 13.43 16.98
N THR A 180 16.54 14.59 17.45
CA THR A 180 15.20 15.14 17.14
C THR A 180 15.20 16.34 16.20
N LEU A 181 16.32 16.64 15.54
CA LEU A 181 16.48 17.88 14.76
C LEU A 181 15.54 17.98 13.53
N GLY A 182 14.89 16.87 13.13
CA GLY A 182 13.96 16.82 12.01
C GLY A 182 12.55 16.28 12.33
N ASP A 183 12.28 15.91 13.58
CA ASP A 183 10.99 15.33 13.98
C ASP A 183 9.87 16.37 14.00
N ILE A 184 8.69 15.97 13.56
CA ILE A 184 7.50 16.82 13.51
C ILE A 184 6.43 16.23 14.43
N ALA A 185 5.91 17.05 15.35
CA ALA A 185 4.82 16.68 16.24
C ALA A 185 3.46 16.93 15.58
N VAL A 186 2.51 16.02 15.83
CA VAL A 186 1.09 16.25 15.62
C VAL A 186 0.53 16.87 16.90
N ILE A 187 0.13 18.13 16.82
CA ILE A 187 -0.30 18.93 17.99
C ILE A 187 -1.80 19.17 18.08
N GLY A 188 -2.53 18.94 16.99
CA GLY A 188 -3.99 19.02 16.96
C GLY A 188 -4.57 18.11 15.89
N MET A 189 -5.79 17.64 16.10
CA MET A 189 -6.53 16.87 15.11
C MET A 189 -8.03 17.13 15.19
N ALA A 190 -8.68 17.17 14.03
CA ALA A 190 -10.14 17.14 13.94
C ALA A 190 -10.59 16.45 12.65
N GLY A 191 -11.83 15.98 12.63
CA GLY A 191 -12.40 15.43 11.42
C GLY A 191 -13.83 14.95 11.59
N VAL A 192 -14.51 14.85 10.46
CA VAL A 192 -15.87 14.32 10.32
C VAL A 192 -15.79 13.10 9.41
N PHE A 193 -16.41 12.01 9.86
CA PHE A 193 -16.39 10.69 9.23
C PHE A 193 -17.83 10.16 9.14
N PRO A 194 -18.08 9.01 8.47
CA PRO A 194 -19.41 8.48 8.36
C PRO A 194 -20.07 8.31 9.73
N LYS A 195 -21.29 8.85 9.91
CA LYS A 195 -22.05 8.82 11.19
C LYS A 195 -21.24 9.24 12.42
N SER A 196 -20.22 10.08 12.23
CA SER A 196 -19.25 10.45 13.27
C SER A 196 -18.90 11.93 13.12
N SER A 197 -19.59 12.78 13.87
CA SER A 197 -19.42 14.24 13.79
C SER A 197 -18.08 14.76 14.35
N ASN A 198 -17.27 13.90 14.97
CA ASN A 198 -15.94 14.22 15.48
C ASN A 198 -15.09 12.95 15.69
N ILE A 199 -13.80 13.14 15.96
CA ILE A 199 -12.82 12.08 16.21
C ILE A 199 -13.18 11.17 17.40
N ALA A 200 -13.83 11.69 18.44
CA ALA A 200 -14.20 10.89 19.62
C ALA A 200 -15.33 9.90 19.29
N ARG A 201 -16.32 10.33 18.49
CA ARG A 201 -17.36 9.44 17.97
C ARG A 201 -16.80 8.43 16.97
N PHE A 202 -15.88 8.85 16.11
CA PHE A 202 -15.21 7.93 15.20
C PHE A 202 -14.43 6.85 15.97
N TRP A 203 -13.66 7.23 16.98
CA TRP A 203 -12.96 6.29 17.86
C TRP A 203 -13.90 5.32 18.56
N GLN A 204 -15.04 5.80 19.07
CA GLN A 204 -16.05 4.95 19.68
C GLN A 204 -16.56 3.88 18.69
N ASN A 205 -16.83 4.28 17.44
CA ASN A 205 -17.28 3.35 16.40
C ASN A 205 -16.21 2.33 16.02
N LEU A 206 -14.94 2.74 15.92
CA LEU A 206 -13.81 1.82 15.70
C LEU A 206 -13.69 0.80 16.83
N TYR A 207 -13.70 1.27 18.08
CA TYR A 207 -13.60 0.40 19.26
C TYR A 207 -14.75 -0.61 19.34
N GLN A 208 -15.96 -0.18 18.97
CA GLN A 208 -17.15 -1.03 18.93
C GLN A 208 -17.25 -1.92 17.68
N LYS A 209 -16.33 -1.75 16.71
CA LYS A 209 -16.34 -2.45 15.41
C LYS A 209 -17.64 -2.23 14.64
N THR A 210 -18.20 -1.03 14.75
CA THR A 210 -19.48 -0.68 14.12
C THR A 210 -19.30 -0.57 12.61
N ASN A 211 -20.13 -1.28 11.85
CA ASN A 211 -20.22 -1.07 10.40
C ASN A 211 -21.05 0.20 10.12
N LEU A 212 -20.41 1.21 9.53
CA LEU A 212 -21.03 2.51 9.25
C LEU A 212 -21.59 2.63 7.83
N ILE A 213 -21.41 1.61 6.99
CA ILE A 213 -21.86 1.60 5.60
C ILE A 213 -23.40 1.56 5.51
N THR A 214 -23.95 2.39 4.61
CA THR A 214 -25.38 2.44 4.28
C THR A 214 -25.59 2.50 2.78
N GLU A 215 -26.83 2.44 2.34
CA GLU A 215 -27.16 2.88 0.98
C GLU A 215 -26.94 4.39 0.83
N ILE A 216 -26.73 4.85 -0.41
CA ILE A 216 -26.60 6.27 -0.75
C ILE A 216 -27.84 7.04 -0.26
N PRO A 217 -27.66 8.03 0.63
CA PRO A 217 -28.74 8.87 1.12
C PRO A 217 -29.33 9.78 0.04
N THR A 218 -30.62 10.10 0.15
CA THR A 218 -31.32 10.94 -0.83
C THR A 218 -30.92 12.42 -0.78
N ASP A 219 -30.33 12.87 0.33
CA ASP A 219 -29.78 14.22 0.47
C ASP A 219 -28.40 14.39 -0.22
N HIS A 220 -27.77 13.29 -0.66
CA HIS A 220 -26.58 13.30 -1.51
C HIS A 220 -26.99 13.30 -2.98
N PHE A 221 -27.61 12.21 -3.44
CA PHE A 221 -28.22 12.11 -4.78
C PHE A 221 -29.19 10.92 -4.89
N ASP A 222 -30.17 11.01 -5.82
CA ASP A 222 -31.06 9.88 -6.11
C ASP A 222 -30.40 8.86 -7.03
N TYR A 223 -29.81 7.81 -6.48
CA TYR A 223 -29.04 6.82 -7.24
C TYR A 223 -29.88 5.90 -8.15
N LYS A 224 -31.21 5.83 -7.94
CA LYS A 224 -32.10 4.84 -8.59
C LYS A 224 -32.09 4.85 -10.12
N PRO A 225 -32.03 6.01 -10.82
CA PRO A 225 -32.02 6.04 -12.28
C PRO A 225 -30.79 5.37 -12.92
N TRP A 226 -29.69 5.26 -12.16
CA TRP A 226 -28.43 4.67 -12.61
C TRP A 226 -28.21 3.26 -12.09
N TYR A 227 -29.01 2.81 -11.11
CA TYR A 227 -28.81 1.53 -10.45
C TYR A 227 -29.29 0.35 -11.29
N ASP A 228 -28.40 -0.61 -11.50
CA ASP A 228 -28.71 -1.93 -12.02
C ASP A 228 -27.74 -2.94 -11.39
N PRO A 229 -28.22 -3.87 -10.53
CA PRO A 229 -27.37 -4.85 -9.85
C PRO A 229 -26.69 -5.83 -10.81
N GLN A 230 -27.16 -5.94 -12.06
CA GLN A 230 -26.56 -6.77 -13.11
C GLN A 230 -25.70 -5.95 -14.08
N ALA A 231 -25.49 -4.65 -13.83
CA ALA A 231 -24.68 -3.82 -14.69
C ALA A 231 -23.27 -4.41 -14.85
N ARG A 232 -22.86 -4.62 -16.11
CA ARG A 232 -21.51 -5.03 -16.52
C ARG A 232 -20.80 -3.97 -17.37
N GLY A 233 -21.33 -2.74 -17.42
CA GLY A 233 -20.87 -1.71 -18.34
C GLY A 233 -21.85 -0.54 -18.51
N GLU A 234 -21.71 0.16 -19.63
CA GLU A 234 -21.79 1.62 -19.74
C GLU A 234 -22.89 2.33 -18.95
N ASP A 235 -22.42 3.32 -18.20
CA ASP A 235 -23.20 4.37 -17.59
C ASP A 235 -24.22 4.00 -16.50
N LYS A 236 -24.06 2.79 -15.95
CA LYS A 236 -24.83 2.26 -14.82
C LYS A 236 -23.95 1.94 -13.62
N MET A 237 -24.57 1.77 -12.47
CA MET A 237 -23.92 1.40 -11.21
C MET A 237 -24.58 0.16 -10.61
N TYR A 238 -23.78 -0.85 -10.27
CA TYR A 238 -24.25 -2.04 -9.55
C TYR A 238 -24.10 -1.91 -8.03
N CYS A 239 -23.27 -0.97 -7.57
CA CYS A 239 -23.04 -0.70 -6.16
C CYS A 239 -23.84 0.53 -5.74
N LYS A 240 -24.46 0.48 -4.56
CA LYS A 240 -25.23 1.57 -3.95
C LYS A 240 -24.81 1.86 -2.51
N TRP A 241 -23.66 1.32 -2.10
CA TRP A 241 -23.17 1.34 -0.73
C TRP A 241 -22.11 2.42 -0.53
N GLY A 242 -22.07 3.02 0.64
CA GLY A 242 -21.03 3.98 1.01
C GLY A 242 -21.04 4.31 2.50
N GLY A 243 -19.96 4.94 2.95
CA GLY A 243 -19.92 5.62 4.24
C GLY A 243 -20.18 7.11 4.04
N PHE A 244 -21.27 7.63 4.62
CA PHE A 244 -21.73 9.01 4.37
C PHE A 244 -21.70 9.85 5.64
N ILE A 245 -21.28 11.11 5.47
CA ILE A 245 -21.38 12.15 6.48
C ILE A 245 -22.84 12.61 6.51
N ASP A 246 -23.39 12.78 7.72
CA ASP A 246 -24.74 13.33 7.88
C ASP A 246 -24.72 14.84 7.62
N ASP A 247 -25.86 15.44 7.23
CA ASP A 247 -26.01 16.90 7.20
C ASP A 247 -25.01 17.63 6.26
N VAL A 248 -24.69 17.05 5.09
CA VAL A 248 -23.73 17.60 4.12
C VAL A 248 -24.04 19.02 3.60
N ASP A 249 -25.29 19.47 3.77
CA ASP A 249 -25.73 20.82 3.42
C ASP A 249 -25.47 21.87 4.52
N LYS A 250 -25.14 21.46 5.76
CA LYS A 250 -24.99 22.37 6.90
C LYS A 250 -23.63 23.07 6.94
N PHE A 251 -23.67 24.37 7.23
CA PHE A 251 -22.49 25.23 7.37
C PHE A 251 -22.85 26.54 8.08
N ASP A 252 -22.06 26.94 9.08
CA ASP A 252 -22.22 28.25 9.73
C ASP A 252 -21.55 29.37 8.91
N ALA A 253 -22.25 29.82 7.86
CA ALA A 253 -21.72 30.84 6.96
C ALA A 253 -21.41 32.17 7.67
N ALA A 254 -22.23 32.56 8.66
CA ALA A 254 -22.06 33.82 9.36
C ALA A 254 -20.78 33.83 10.20
N PHE A 255 -20.47 32.71 10.87
CA PHE A 255 -19.21 32.55 11.61
C PHE A 255 -17.98 32.80 10.74
N PHE A 256 -17.98 32.27 9.52
CA PHE A 256 -16.86 32.45 8.57
C PHE A 256 -16.90 33.76 7.77
N ASN A 257 -17.80 34.69 8.12
CA ASN A 257 -18.05 35.94 7.37
C ASN A 257 -18.40 35.70 5.89
N ILE A 258 -19.21 34.68 5.62
CA ILE A 258 -19.64 34.27 4.28
C ILE A 258 -21.13 34.55 4.14
N SER A 259 -21.53 35.19 3.04
CA SER A 259 -22.95 35.45 2.79
C SER A 259 -23.69 34.13 2.49
N PRO A 260 -25.00 34.00 2.84
CA PRO A 260 -25.76 32.79 2.51
C PRO A 260 -25.77 32.45 1.02
N ARG A 261 -25.75 33.48 0.15
CA ARG A 261 -25.70 33.33 -1.31
C ARG A 261 -24.37 32.72 -1.77
N GLU A 262 -23.27 33.16 -1.19
CA GLU A 262 -21.95 32.62 -1.49
C GLU A 262 -21.82 31.20 -0.94
N ALA A 263 -22.23 30.95 0.29
CA ALA A 263 -22.18 29.64 0.92
C ALA A 263 -22.94 28.57 0.12
N ALA A 264 -24.07 28.92 -0.48
CA ALA A 264 -24.83 28.01 -1.35
C ALA A 264 -24.10 27.62 -2.64
N LEU A 265 -23.07 28.37 -3.05
CA LEU A 265 -22.25 28.10 -4.23
C LEU A 265 -20.90 27.46 -3.88
N MET A 266 -20.59 27.31 -2.59
CA MET A 266 -19.37 26.68 -2.13
C MET A 266 -19.52 25.16 -2.07
N ASP A 267 -18.50 24.46 -2.56
CA ASP A 267 -18.39 23.01 -2.42
C ASP A 267 -18.54 22.63 -0.93
N PRO A 268 -19.44 21.67 -0.59
CA PRO A 268 -19.56 21.13 0.76
C PRO A 268 -18.22 20.70 1.38
N GLN A 269 -17.28 20.18 0.58
CA GLN A 269 -15.93 19.84 1.03
C GLN A 269 -15.19 21.04 1.61
N LEU A 270 -15.25 22.21 0.94
CA LEU A 270 -14.63 23.44 1.41
C LEU A 270 -15.31 23.97 2.68
N ARG A 271 -16.64 23.86 2.75
CA ARG A 271 -17.44 24.28 3.92
C ARG A 271 -17.11 23.46 5.17
N TYR A 272 -17.02 22.15 5.04
CA TYR A 272 -16.60 21.26 6.13
C TYR A 272 -15.12 21.45 6.48
N LEU A 273 -14.25 21.64 5.48
CA LEU A 273 -12.83 21.85 5.72
C LEU A 273 -12.56 23.11 6.55
N LEU A 274 -13.28 24.21 6.32
CA LEU A 274 -13.17 25.42 7.14
C LEU A 274 -13.50 25.16 8.61
N GLN A 275 -14.55 24.38 8.89
CA GLN A 275 -14.94 23.97 10.24
C GLN A 275 -13.90 23.04 10.87
N VAL A 276 -13.43 22.05 10.11
CA VAL A 276 -12.43 21.09 10.57
C VAL A 276 -11.12 21.79 10.93
N LEU A 277 -10.59 22.66 10.07
CA LEU A 277 -9.36 23.40 10.34
C LEU A 277 -9.49 24.33 11.56
N TYR A 278 -10.66 24.94 11.75
CA TYR A 278 -10.95 25.71 12.96
C TYR A 278 -10.85 24.83 14.21
N HIS A 279 -11.55 23.70 14.23
CA HIS A 279 -11.51 22.76 15.36
C HIS A 279 -10.14 22.13 15.58
N THR A 280 -9.37 21.87 14.52
CA THR A 280 -7.98 21.40 14.65
C THR A 280 -7.10 22.45 15.33
N ALA A 281 -7.29 23.73 15.03
CA ALA A 281 -6.57 24.81 15.73
C ALA A 281 -7.00 24.94 17.20
N GLU A 282 -8.29 24.77 17.50
CA GLU A 282 -8.81 24.74 18.87
C GLU A 282 -8.24 23.57 19.68
N ASP A 283 -8.25 22.37 19.10
CA ASP A 283 -7.70 21.16 19.71
C ASP A 283 -6.20 21.30 20.03
N ALA A 284 -5.45 21.98 19.15
CA ALA A 284 -4.05 22.30 19.37
C ALA A 284 -3.80 23.41 20.42
N GLY A 285 -4.85 24.06 20.92
CA GLY A 285 -4.72 25.19 21.85
C GLY A 285 -4.36 26.53 21.20
N TYR A 286 -4.35 26.61 19.87
CA TYR A 286 -4.06 27.85 19.14
C TYR A 286 -5.31 28.67 18.87
N GLY A 287 -6.47 28.05 18.61
CA GLY A 287 -7.75 28.73 18.40
C GLY A 287 -7.60 30.03 17.58
N PRO A 288 -8.05 31.20 18.08
CA PRO A 288 -7.86 32.49 17.40
C PRO A 288 -6.39 32.92 17.18
N ASN A 289 -5.45 32.43 17.99
CA ASN A 289 -4.03 32.80 17.93
C ASN A 289 -3.31 32.21 16.71
N ILE A 290 -3.92 31.27 15.99
CA ILE A 290 -3.36 30.80 14.71
C ILE A 290 -3.48 31.86 13.61
N ARG A 291 -4.29 32.91 13.80
CA ARG A 291 -4.47 33.92 12.78
C ARG A 291 -3.20 34.74 12.60
N SER A 292 -2.87 35.08 11.34
CA SER A 292 -1.69 35.91 11.02
C SER A 292 -0.34 35.29 11.36
N THR A 293 -0.27 33.95 11.45
CA THR A 293 1.00 33.21 11.65
C THR A 293 1.57 32.72 10.32
N ASN A 294 2.86 32.36 10.33
CA ASN A 294 3.51 31.65 9.23
C ASN A 294 3.13 30.16 9.25
N THR A 295 1.85 29.87 9.03
CA THR A 295 1.31 28.51 8.98
C THR A 295 1.01 28.10 7.54
N GLY A 296 1.51 26.95 7.12
CA GLY A 296 1.18 26.36 5.81
C GLY A 296 -0.16 25.62 5.82
N VAL A 297 -0.79 25.48 4.65
CA VAL A 297 -2.04 24.74 4.44
C VAL A 297 -1.87 23.80 3.25
N TYR A 298 -1.90 22.49 3.50
CA TYR A 298 -1.75 21.44 2.51
C TYR A 298 -2.99 20.57 2.52
N VAL A 299 -3.70 20.48 1.39
CA VAL A 299 -4.99 19.78 1.32
C VAL A 299 -4.98 18.77 0.18
N GLY A 300 -5.18 17.49 0.52
CA GLY A 300 -5.43 16.43 -0.44
C GLY A 300 -6.91 16.39 -0.85
N VAL A 301 -7.16 16.36 -2.17
CA VAL A 301 -8.49 16.21 -2.76
C VAL A 301 -8.39 15.47 -4.08
N CYS A 302 -9.39 14.65 -4.41
CA CYS A 302 -9.44 13.95 -5.71
C CYS A 302 -10.83 13.94 -6.36
N SER A 303 -11.83 14.59 -5.73
CA SER A 303 -13.21 14.65 -6.22
C SER A 303 -13.74 16.09 -6.25
N HIS A 304 -14.57 16.37 -7.24
CA HIS A 304 -15.08 17.72 -7.56
C HIS A 304 -16.58 17.67 -7.91
N ASP A 305 -17.31 16.81 -7.21
CA ASP A 305 -18.67 16.39 -7.54
C ASP A 305 -19.65 17.57 -7.57
N TYR A 306 -19.51 18.54 -6.67
CA TYR A 306 -20.45 19.66 -6.56
C TYR A 306 -20.44 20.53 -7.84
N ALA A 307 -19.25 20.87 -8.35
CA ALA A 307 -19.10 21.63 -9.59
C ALA A 307 -19.61 20.86 -10.82
N GLN A 308 -19.35 19.55 -10.86
CA GLN A 308 -19.85 18.67 -11.92
C GLN A 308 -21.38 18.61 -11.90
N GLU A 309 -21.98 18.50 -10.72
CA GLU A 309 -23.42 18.39 -10.55
C GLU A 309 -24.14 19.71 -10.87
N MET A 310 -23.57 20.86 -10.48
CA MET A 310 -24.06 22.17 -10.90
C MET A 310 -24.08 22.30 -12.44
N THR A 311 -23.02 21.83 -13.09
CA THR A 311 -22.91 21.83 -14.56
C THR A 311 -23.95 20.88 -15.19
N ARG A 312 -24.08 19.67 -14.65
CA ARG A 312 -25.05 18.65 -15.12
C ARG A 312 -26.50 19.14 -15.03
N GLN A 313 -26.83 19.89 -13.99
CA GLN A 313 -28.16 20.49 -13.82
C GLN A 313 -28.37 21.77 -14.66
N GLY A 314 -27.40 22.18 -15.48
CA GLY A 314 -27.50 23.38 -16.31
C GLY A 314 -27.60 24.66 -15.49
N LYS A 315 -27.01 24.70 -14.29
CA LYS A 315 -26.95 25.93 -13.49
C LYS A 315 -26.15 27.00 -14.25
N LYS A 316 -26.60 28.25 -14.17
CA LYS A 316 -25.89 29.37 -14.76
C LYS A 316 -24.64 29.66 -13.94
N VAL A 317 -23.56 30.03 -14.63
CA VAL A 317 -22.32 30.48 -13.99
C VAL A 317 -22.58 31.76 -13.18
N GLN A 318 -22.09 31.79 -11.95
CA GLN A 318 -22.21 32.89 -10.99
C GLN A 318 -20.83 33.34 -10.48
N ALA A 319 -20.80 34.53 -9.87
CA ALA A 319 -19.55 35.18 -9.46
C ALA A 319 -18.70 34.38 -8.45
N HIS A 320 -19.34 33.57 -7.60
CA HIS A 320 -18.66 32.78 -6.57
C HIS A 320 -18.35 31.34 -7.00
N ASP A 321 -18.69 30.92 -8.23
CA ASP A 321 -18.47 29.54 -8.64
C ASP A 321 -16.98 29.19 -8.63
N GLY A 322 -16.13 30.09 -9.13
CA GLY A 322 -14.68 29.90 -9.11
C GLY A 322 -14.11 29.83 -7.68
N THR A 323 -14.46 30.78 -6.82
CA THR A 323 -13.95 30.84 -5.44
C THR A 323 -14.59 29.82 -4.50
N GLY A 324 -15.72 29.24 -4.90
CA GLY A 324 -16.42 28.21 -4.13
C GLY A 324 -16.04 26.77 -4.50
N ASN A 325 -15.50 26.53 -5.69
CA ASN A 325 -15.37 25.17 -6.23
C ASN A 325 -13.99 24.81 -6.80
N ALA A 326 -13.12 25.78 -7.09
CA ALA A 326 -11.80 25.45 -7.58
C ALA A 326 -11.01 24.68 -6.51
N ALA A 327 -10.32 23.60 -6.89
CA ALA A 327 -9.50 22.79 -5.97
C ALA A 327 -8.52 23.64 -5.16
N THR A 328 -7.93 24.65 -5.79
CA THR A 328 -7.00 25.61 -5.15
C THR A 328 -7.63 26.36 -3.97
N MET A 329 -8.95 26.55 -3.97
CA MET A 329 -9.66 27.22 -2.88
C MET A 329 -9.73 26.39 -1.61
N LEU A 330 -9.58 25.07 -1.69
CA LEU A 330 -9.52 24.21 -0.50
C LEU A 330 -8.35 24.58 0.42
N ALA A 331 -7.20 24.99 -0.14
CA ALA A 331 -6.11 25.54 0.66
C ALA A 331 -6.22 27.06 0.83
N ASN A 332 -6.53 27.79 -0.24
CA ASN A 332 -6.44 29.25 -0.24
C ASN A 332 -7.56 29.95 0.53
N ARG A 333 -8.77 29.38 0.60
CA ARG A 333 -9.87 29.98 1.36
C ARG A 333 -9.63 29.90 2.86
N PRO A 334 -9.18 28.77 3.45
CA PRO A 334 -8.69 28.75 4.83
C PRO A 334 -7.54 29.72 5.07
N SER A 335 -6.50 29.72 4.21
CA SER A 335 -5.36 30.65 4.33
C SER A 335 -5.83 32.10 4.36
N PHE A 336 -6.74 32.48 3.46
CA PHE A 336 -7.35 33.81 3.46
C PHE A 336 -8.15 34.09 4.74
N TYR A 337 -9.02 33.17 5.15
CA TYR A 337 -9.89 33.36 6.31
C TYR A 337 -9.10 33.57 7.61
N PHE A 338 -8.08 32.73 7.83
CA PHE A 338 -7.20 32.80 9.00
C PHE A 338 -6.07 33.82 8.85
N ASN A 339 -5.90 34.45 7.68
CA ASN A 339 -4.77 35.31 7.35
C ASN A 339 -3.40 34.59 7.50
N LEU A 340 -3.30 33.35 7.05
CA LEU A 340 -2.05 32.58 7.13
C LEU A 340 -1.11 32.97 5.99
N THR A 341 0.18 33.09 6.29
CA THR A 341 1.19 33.56 5.33
C THR A 341 2.16 32.47 4.87
N GLY A 342 1.98 31.22 5.31
CA GLY A 342 2.79 30.08 4.87
C GLY A 342 2.37 29.55 3.49
N PRO A 343 3.00 28.48 3.01
CA PRO A 343 2.63 27.86 1.74
C PRO A 343 1.18 27.36 1.75
N SER A 344 0.47 27.51 0.64
CA SER A 344 -0.95 27.16 0.52
C SER A 344 -1.18 26.34 -0.76
N LEU A 345 -1.40 25.04 -0.60
CA LEU A 345 -1.39 24.08 -1.70
C LEU A 345 -2.52 23.06 -1.58
N ALA A 346 -3.29 22.91 -2.66
CA ALA A 346 -4.16 21.77 -2.89
C ALA A 346 -3.47 20.80 -3.86
N LEU A 347 -3.59 19.50 -3.61
CA LEU A 347 -2.94 18.46 -4.41
C LEU A 347 -3.84 17.24 -4.60
N ASP A 348 -3.63 16.57 -5.74
CA ASP A 348 -4.38 15.40 -6.16
C ASP A 348 -3.39 14.31 -6.59
N SER A 349 -3.35 13.24 -5.79
CA SER A 349 -2.68 11.98 -6.10
C SER A 349 -3.67 10.82 -5.90
N ALA A 350 -4.94 11.05 -6.24
CA ALA A 350 -6.06 10.14 -6.03
C ALA A 350 -6.18 9.68 -4.56
N CYS A 351 -6.24 8.37 -4.31
CA CYS A 351 -6.45 7.78 -2.98
C CYS A 351 -5.38 8.15 -1.95
N SER A 352 -4.20 8.58 -2.39
CA SER A 352 -3.07 8.93 -1.51
C SER A 352 -2.96 10.43 -1.17
N SER A 353 -3.90 11.26 -1.66
CA SER A 353 -3.79 12.73 -1.61
C SER A 353 -3.59 13.27 -0.19
N SER A 354 -4.27 12.73 0.82
CA SER A 354 -4.10 13.20 2.21
C SER A 354 -2.70 12.92 2.77
N LEU A 355 -2.09 11.77 2.42
CA LEU A 355 -0.72 11.44 2.84
C LEU A 355 0.33 12.20 2.05
N TYR A 356 0.07 12.56 0.78
CA TYR A 356 0.91 13.49 0.04
C TYR A 356 0.86 14.90 0.65
N ALA A 357 -0.30 15.36 1.11
CA ALA A 357 -0.43 16.63 1.85
C ALA A 357 0.33 16.59 3.17
N LEU A 358 0.23 15.47 3.90
CA LEU A 358 1.01 15.25 5.12
C LEU A 358 2.53 15.25 4.84
N HIS A 359 2.98 14.61 3.77
CA HIS A 359 4.37 14.62 3.34
C HIS A 359 4.86 16.02 2.96
N ALA A 360 4.08 16.77 2.16
CA ALA A 360 4.44 18.13 1.76
C ALA A 360 4.55 19.08 2.96
N ALA A 361 3.59 19.00 3.91
CA ALA A 361 3.63 19.74 5.16
C ALA A 361 4.86 19.38 6.02
N TYR A 362 5.14 18.08 6.15
CA TYR A 362 6.33 17.59 6.85
C TYR A 362 7.63 18.14 6.25
N GLN A 363 7.75 18.13 4.92
CA GLN A 363 8.93 18.63 4.23
C GLN A 363 9.10 20.14 4.37
N ALA A 364 8.02 20.92 4.26
CA ALA A 364 8.06 22.37 4.41
C ALA A 364 8.47 22.82 5.82
N LEU A 365 7.95 22.13 6.85
CA LEU A 365 8.36 22.38 8.24
C LEU A 365 9.85 22.07 8.47
N ARG A 366 10.34 20.96 7.91
CA ARG A 366 11.77 20.61 7.99
C ARG A 366 12.66 21.58 7.22
N ALA A 367 12.17 22.12 6.11
CA ALA A 367 12.86 23.15 5.33
C ALA A 367 12.78 24.54 5.97
N GLY A 368 11.96 24.73 7.00
CA GLY A 368 11.75 26.03 7.66
C GLY A 368 10.92 27.02 6.82
N GLU A 369 10.15 26.54 5.84
CA GLU A 369 9.27 27.38 5.02
C GLU A 369 8.08 27.92 5.83
N CYS A 370 7.64 27.15 6.83
CA CYS A 370 6.58 27.52 7.77
C CYS A 370 6.91 27.06 9.20
N GLU A 371 6.23 27.63 10.19
CA GLU A 371 6.43 27.30 11.60
C GLU A 371 5.44 26.26 12.12
N MET A 372 4.26 26.22 11.50
CA MET A 372 3.22 25.22 11.68
C MET A 372 2.64 24.87 10.31
N ALA A 373 2.00 23.71 10.19
CA ALA A 373 1.33 23.35 8.94
C ALA A 373 0.07 22.53 9.20
N PHE A 374 -1.03 22.93 8.57
CA PHE A 374 -2.18 22.04 8.42
C PHE A 374 -1.91 21.05 7.30
N ALA A 375 -2.12 19.77 7.58
CA ALA A 375 -2.25 18.73 6.58
C ALA A 375 -3.66 18.16 6.66
N ALA A 376 -4.40 18.23 5.56
CA ALA A 376 -5.80 17.85 5.50
C ALA A 376 -6.11 16.96 4.30
N GLY A 377 -7.21 16.22 4.39
CA GLY A 377 -7.81 15.48 3.30
C GLY A 377 -9.31 15.65 3.29
N THR A 378 -9.89 15.74 2.10
CA THR A 378 -11.34 15.82 1.91
C THR A 378 -11.80 14.89 0.79
N ASN A 379 -12.94 14.23 1.02
CA ASN A 379 -13.68 13.50 0.01
C ASN A 379 -15.18 13.51 0.34
N MET A 380 -16.01 13.84 -0.65
CA MET A 380 -17.48 13.73 -0.58
C MET A 380 -18.04 13.12 -1.87
N LEU A 381 -19.16 12.42 -1.76
CA LEU A 381 -19.78 11.61 -2.80
C LEU A 381 -21.14 12.22 -3.18
N LEU A 382 -21.10 13.28 -3.97
CA LEU A 382 -22.27 14.11 -4.27
C LEU A 382 -22.84 13.85 -5.68
N SER A 383 -22.21 12.98 -6.46
CA SER A 383 -22.63 12.65 -7.82
C SER A 383 -22.61 11.15 -8.11
N SER A 384 -23.52 10.72 -8.99
CA SER A 384 -23.52 9.35 -9.50
C SER A 384 -22.32 9.04 -10.40
N VAL A 385 -21.62 10.06 -10.90
CA VAL A 385 -20.46 9.90 -11.81
C VAL A 385 -19.36 9.07 -11.16
N HIS A 386 -19.05 9.30 -9.88
CA HIS A 386 -18.07 8.50 -9.14
C HIS A 386 -18.44 7.01 -9.16
N TYR A 387 -19.68 6.69 -8.78
CA TYR A 387 -20.15 5.31 -8.73
C TYR A 387 -20.22 4.65 -10.11
N ARG A 388 -20.69 5.36 -11.14
CA ARG A 388 -20.72 4.86 -12.53
C ARG A 388 -19.33 4.55 -13.04
N TYR A 389 -18.35 5.42 -12.79
CA TYR A 389 -16.96 5.19 -13.18
C TYR A 389 -16.36 3.98 -12.47
N PHE A 390 -16.44 3.91 -11.13
CA PHE A 390 -15.81 2.80 -10.42
C PHE A 390 -16.55 1.46 -10.61
N CYS A 391 -17.85 1.49 -10.91
CA CYS A 391 -18.57 0.29 -11.37
C CYS A 391 -18.12 -0.14 -12.77
N SER A 392 -17.85 0.78 -13.70
CA SER A 392 -17.45 0.41 -15.06
C SER A 392 -16.08 -0.29 -15.12
N ILE A 393 -15.19 0.02 -14.17
CA ILE A 393 -13.90 -0.66 -14.01
C ILE A 393 -13.94 -1.81 -12.99
N GLY A 394 -15.11 -2.14 -12.44
CA GLY A 394 -15.28 -3.27 -11.51
C GLY A 394 -14.59 -3.11 -10.15
N ALA A 395 -14.31 -1.88 -9.71
CA ALA A 395 -13.54 -1.63 -8.49
C ALA A 395 -14.38 -1.66 -7.20
N LEU A 396 -15.70 -1.48 -7.29
CA LEU A 396 -16.57 -1.40 -6.11
C LEU A 396 -17.07 -2.76 -5.67
N SER A 397 -17.14 -2.97 -4.35
CA SER A 397 -17.76 -4.16 -3.75
C SER A 397 -19.28 -4.15 -3.93
N PRO A 398 -19.88 -5.15 -4.59
CA PRO A 398 -21.33 -5.30 -4.63
C PRO A 398 -21.93 -5.66 -3.27
N SER A 399 -21.14 -6.30 -2.39
CA SER A 399 -21.57 -6.69 -1.04
C SER A 399 -21.57 -5.53 -0.04
N GLY A 400 -21.03 -4.36 -0.42
CA GLY A 400 -20.99 -3.18 0.44
C GLY A 400 -20.01 -3.33 1.60
N ARG A 401 -18.92 -4.09 1.41
CA ARG A 401 -17.86 -4.25 2.40
C ARG A 401 -16.49 -4.30 1.76
N CYS A 402 -15.51 -3.64 2.37
CA CYS A 402 -14.10 -3.93 2.11
C CYS A 402 -13.74 -5.19 2.92
N HIS A 403 -13.61 -6.35 2.26
CA HIS A 403 -13.17 -7.59 2.90
C HIS A 403 -11.65 -7.67 2.91
N THR A 404 -11.03 -6.71 3.60
CA THR A 404 -9.57 -6.52 3.64
C THR A 404 -8.84 -7.79 4.11
N PHE A 405 -7.91 -8.27 3.28
CA PHE A 405 -7.11 -9.49 3.48
C PHE A 405 -7.93 -10.79 3.61
N ASP A 406 -9.18 -10.80 3.17
CA ASP A 406 -10.07 -11.96 3.21
C ASP A 406 -10.28 -12.53 1.80
N LYS A 407 -10.45 -13.85 1.70
CA LYS A 407 -10.73 -14.55 0.42
C LYS A 407 -11.99 -14.03 -0.29
N ARG A 408 -12.90 -13.37 0.44
CA ARG A 408 -14.14 -12.76 -0.07
C ARG A 408 -13.94 -11.37 -0.69
N ALA A 409 -12.72 -10.84 -0.72
CA ALA A 409 -12.38 -9.58 -1.40
C ALA A 409 -13.08 -9.49 -2.77
N ASP A 410 -13.95 -8.49 -2.92
CA ASP A 410 -14.79 -8.27 -4.10
C ASP A 410 -14.80 -6.79 -4.54
N GLY A 411 -13.91 -5.97 -3.98
CA GLY A 411 -13.80 -4.54 -4.25
C GLY A 411 -13.82 -3.69 -2.97
N TYR A 412 -13.71 -2.37 -3.14
CA TYR A 412 -13.79 -1.43 -2.02
C TYR A 412 -15.18 -0.75 -1.95
N VAL A 413 -15.45 -0.07 -0.85
CA VAL A 413 -16.66 0.74 -0.65
C VAL A 413 -16.27 2.21 -0.51
N PRO A 414 -16.83 3.13 -1.32
CA PRO A 414 -16.54 4.55 -1.18
C PRO A 414 -16.94 5.10 0.19
N GLY A 415 -16.17 6.05 0.70
CA GLY A 415 -16.44 6.70 1.98
C GLY A 415 -16.12 8.19 1.94
N GLU A 416 -16.90 8.96 2.68
CA GLU A 416 -16.71 10.39 2.84
C GLU A 416 -15.93 10.70 4.11
N THR A 417 -15.06 11.70 4.05
CA THR A 417 -14.30 12.17 5.22
C THR A 417 -13.78 13.57 4.94
N VAL A 418 -13.80 14.43 5.96
CA VAL A 418 -13.01 15.66 5.99
C VAL A 418 -12.23 15.68 7.29
N ALA A 419 -10.90 15.63 7.22
CA ALA A 419 -10.06 15.55 8.40
C ALA A 419 -8.78 16.36 8.22
N ALA A 420 -8.24 16.85 9.33
CA ALA A 420 -6.99 17.58 9.37
C ALA A 420 -6.19 17.33 10.64
N VAL A 421 -4.88 17.49 10.51
CA VAL A 421 -3.93 17.56 11.61
C VAL A 421 -3.15 18.87 11.54
N LEU A 422 -2.80 19.41 12.70
CA LEU A 422 -1.87 20.55 12.81
C LEU A 422 -0.51 20.01 13.24
N LEU A 423 0.51 20.39 12.48
CA LEU A 423 1.89 19.93 12.61
C LEU A 423 2.80 21.07 13.07
N LYS A 424 3.83 20.72 13.84
CA LYS A 424 4.83 21.66 14.32
C LYS A 424 6.18 20.96 14.56
N PRO A 425 7.34 21.62 14.39
CA PRO A 425 8.62 21.00 14.75
C PRO A 425 8.61 20.57 16.22
N LEU A 426 8.98 19.31 16.50
CA LEU A 426 8.83 18.69 17.83
C LEU A 426 9.47 19.54 18.93
N ARG A 427 10.67 20.08 18.67
CA ARG A 427 11.38 20.96 19.60
C ARG A 427 10.54 22.18 19.99
N LYS A 428 9.90 22.84 19.03
CA LYS A 428 9.04 24.00 19.29
C LYS A 428 7.76 23.57 20.01
N ALA A 429 7.20 22.42 19.65
CA ALA A 429 6.02 21.89 20.33
C ALA A 429 6.26 21.65 21.83
N VAL A 430 7.41 21.04 22.17
CA VAL A 430 7.83 20.84 23.57
C VAL A 430 8.08 22.17 24.27
N GLN A 431 8.76 23.11 23.60
CA GLN A 431 9.06 24.42 24.17
C GLN A 431 7.78 25.21 24.50
N ASP A 432 6.78 25.15 23.63
CA ASP A 432 5.55 25.91 23.77
C ASP A 432 4.51 25.18 24.64
N GLY A 433 4.82 23.97 25.09
CA GLY A 433 3.95 23.17 25.97
C GLY A 433 2.73 22.59 25.25
N ASP A 434 2.83 22.38 23.94
CA ASP A 434 1.74 21.84 23.14
C ASP A 434 1.42 20.40 23.55
N HIS A 435 0.15 20.00 23.41
CA HIS A 435 -0.20 18.59 23.48
C HIS A 435 0.38 17.86 22.26
N ILE A 436 0.99 16.69 22.45
CA ILE A 436 1.62 15.92 21.37
C ILE A 436 0.93 14.56 21.29
N TYR A 437 0.16 14.36 20.22
CA TYR A 437 -0.55 13.10 19.97
C TYR A 437 0.38 12.01 19.41
N GLY A 438 1.38 12.42 18.65
CA GLY A 438 2.33 11.54 18.01
C GLY A 438 3.45 12.32 17.33
N VAL A 439 4.51 11.62 16.98
CA VAL A 439 5.69 12.18 16.33
C VAL A 439 5.88 11.50 14.98
N MET A 440 5.91 12.32 13.93
CA MET A 440 6.29 11.89 12.61
C MET A 440 7.82 11.78 12.54
N LYS A 441 8.31 10.54 12.45
CA LYS A 441 9.74 10.22 12.35
C LYS A 441 10.26 10.35 10.93
N GLY A 442 9.44 10.02 9.94
CA GLY A 442 9.80 10.08 8.53
C GLY A 442 8.58 9.90 7.63
N SER A 443 8.74 10.23 6.36
CA SER A 443 7.73 9.99 5.32
C SER A 443 8.41 9.81 3.96
N ALA A 444 7.74 9.12 3.04
CA ALA A 444 8.20 8.99 1.66
C ALA A 444 7.01 8.91 0.70
N VAL A 445 7.24 9.40 -0.52
CA VAL A 445 6.33 9.31 -1.66
C VAL A 445 7.08 8.77 -2.87
N ARG A 446 6.48 7.82 -3.60
CA ARG A 446 7.07 7.16 -4.78
C ARG A 446 5.97 6.82 -5.78
N HIS A 447 6.35 6.68 -7.05
CA HIS A 447 5.49 6.11 -8.09
C HIS A 447 5.82 4.62 -8.28
N GLY A 448 4.83 3.80 -8.63
CA GLY A 448 5.00 2.37 -8.90
C GLY A 448 5.82 2.02 -10.15
N GLY A 449 6.35 3.02 -10.86
CA GLY A 449 7.01 2.84 -12.15
C GLY A 449 6.07 2.34 -13.25
N TYR A 450 6.61 1.53 -14.16
CA TYR A 450 5.84 0.88 -15.23
C TYR A 450 5.22 -0.41 -14.71
N THR A 451 3.91 -0.55 -14.86
CA THR A 451 3.12 -1.73 -14.51
C THR A 451 2.28 -2.17 -15.70
N PRO A 452 1.75 -3.42 -15.70
CA PRO A 452 0.99 -3.95 -16.84
C PRO A 452 -0.26 -3.13 -17.21
N SER A 453 -0.82 -2.37 -16.25
CA SER A 453 -1.87 -1.37 -16.47
C SER A 453 -1.55 -0.14 -15.63
N ILE A 454 -1.94 1.06 -16.09
CA ILE A 454 -1.77 2.32 -15.33
C ILE A 454 -2.37 2.28 -13.92
N THR A 455 -3.38 1.42 -13.70
CA THR A 455 -4.05 1.24 -12.39
C THR A 455 -3.55 0.03 -11.61
N ALA A 456 -2.66 -0.79 -12.18
CA ALA A 456 -2.14 -1.97 -11.50
C ALA A 456 -1.11 -1.56 -10.44
N PRO A 457 -1.21 -2.08 -9.19
CA PRO A 457 -0.23 -1.85 -8.15
C PRO A 457 1.11 -2.55 -8.46
N SER A 458 2.15 -2.22 -7.69
CA SER A 458 3.52 -2.69 -7.93
C SER A 458 4.17 -3.12 -6.62
N VAL A 459 4.46 -4.41 -6.48
CA VAL A 459 5.17 -4.97 -5.31
C VAL A 459 6.50 -4.23 -5.08
N ASP A 460 7.27 -4.01 -6.15
CA ASP A 460 8.54 -3.28 -6.09
C ASP A 460 8.36 -1.81 -5.73
N GLY A 461 7.35 -1.16 -6.32
CA GLY A 461 7.04 0.24 -6.05
C GLY A 461 6.65 0.46 -4.59
N GLU A 462 5.80 -0.41 -4.06
CA GLU A 462 5.32 -0.38 -2.68
C GLU A 462 6.44 -0.72 -1.69
N ALA A 463 7.25 -1.75 -1.96
CA ALA A 463 8.43 -2.05 -1.14
C ALA A 463 9.42 -0.87 -1.12
N ASN A 464 9.63 -0.21 -2.27
CA ASN A 464 10.53 0.94 -2.36
C ASN A 464 10.04 2.13 -1.52
N VAL A 465 8.73 2.43 -1.49
CA VAL A 465 8.21 3.53 -0.64
C VAL A 465 8.34 3.19 0.84
N LEU A 466 8.08 1.94 1.25
CA LEU A 466 8.28 1.48 2.63
C LEU A 466 9.74 1.63 3.07
N LEU A 467 10.67 1.07 2.30
CA LEU A 467 12.11 1.17 2.57
C LEU A 467 12.58 2.63 2.57
N SER A 468 12.01 3.48 1.71
CA SER A 468 12.33 4.91 1.69
C SER A 468 11.84 5.63 2.95
N ALA A 469 10.63 5.31 3.43
CA ALA A 469 10.05 5.89 4.63
C ALA A 469 10.83 5.49 5.88
N TRP A 470 11.20 4.20 6.01
CA TRP A 470 11.99 3.71 7.14
C TRP A 470 13.39 4.31 7.19
N ARG A 471 14.06 4.44 6.03
CA ARG A 471 15.34 5.15 5.92
C ARG A 471 15.21 6.62 6.29
N ALA A 472 14.14 7.29 5.83
CA ALA A 472 13.90 8.69 6.18
C ALA A 472 13.59 8.87 7.67
N ALA A 473 13.02 7.85 8.32
CA ALA A 473 12.73 7.82 9.74
C ALA A 473 13.91 7.41 10.64
N ASP A 474 15.01 6.94 10.04
CA ASP A 474 16.16 6.32 10.74
C ASP A 474 15.72 5.27 11.79
N LEU A 475 14.78 4.40 11.40
CA LEU A 475 14.13 3.45 12.30
C LEU A 475 14.39 2.00 11.86
N ASN A 476 14.67 1.11 12.83
CA ASN A 476 14.71 -0.33 12.60
C ASN A 476 13.26 -0.87 12.46
N PRO A 477 12.85 -1.43 11.31
CA PRO A 477 11.50 -1.93 11.08
C PRO A 477 11.04 -3.01 12.09
N GLU A 478 11.95 -3.74 12.72
CA GLU A 478 11.62 -4.72 13.78
C GLU A 478 10.96 -4.06 15.01
N THR A 479 11.06 -2.75 15.16
CA THR A 479 10.44 -1.99 16.26
C THR A 479 9.00 -1.57 15.96
N LEU A 480 8.50 -1.79 14.75
CA LEU A 480 7.14 -1.43 14.36
C LEU A 480 6.12 -2.33 15.05
N GLY A 481 5.27 -1.74 15.90
CA GLY A 481 4.20 -2.45 16.59
C GLY A 481 2.88 -2.54 15.82
N TYR A 482 2.70 -1.69 14.80
CA TYR A 482 1.46 -1.59 14.04
C TYR A 482 1.71 -1.04 12.63
N ILE A 483 0.94 -1.54 11.66
CA ILE A 483 0.92 -1.05 10.28
C ILE A 483 -0.54 -0.84 9.90
N GLU A 484 -0.93 0.42 9.70
CA GLU A 484 -2.19 0.76 9.03
C GLU A 484 -1.99 0.58 7.53
N ALA A 485 -2.56 -0.48 6.97
CA ALA A 485 -2.46 -0.79 5.55
C ALA A 485 -3.46 0.02 4.71
N HIS A 486 -3.23 0.11 3.40
CA HIS A 486 -4.20 0.62 2.45
C HIS A 486 -5.44 -0.27 2.39
N GLY A 487 -5.25 -1.60 2.35
CA GLY A 487 -6.25 -2.59 2.74
C GLY A 487 -7.59 -2.47 1.99
N THR A 488 -7.54 -2.32 0.67
CA THR A 488 -8.73 -1.98 -0.15
C THR A 488 -9.80 -3.07 -0.22
N GLY A 489 -9.52 -4.31 0.18
CA GLY A 489 -10.45 -5.43 0.03
C GLY A 489 -10.57 -5.90 -1.42
N THR A 490 -9.51 -5.72 -2.21
CA THR A 490 -9.47 -6.11 -3.63
C THR A 490 -8.67 -7.40 -3.83
N GLN A 491 -9.06 -8.21 -4.82
CA GLN A 491 -8.41 -9.50 -5.08
C GLN A 491 -6.95 -9.38 -5.53
N LEU A 492 -6.58 -8.24 -6.11
CA LEU A 492 -5.23 -7.98 -6.59
C LEU A 492 -4.43 -7.09 -5.63
N GLY A 493 -5.03 -6.01 -5.12
CA GLY A 493 -4.31 -5.03 -4.30
C GLY A 493 -3.87 -5.61 -2.95
N ASP A 494 -4.75 -6.36 -2.28
CA ASP A 494 -4.47 -6.88 -0.94
C ASP A 494 -3.28 -7.88 -0.94
N PRO A 495 -3.18 -8.84 -1.88
CA PRO A 495 -1.98 -9.68 -2.00
C PRO A 495 -0.70 -8.90 -2.33
N VAL A 496 -0.78 -7.93 -3.25
CA VAL A 496 0.38 -7.11 -3.64
C VAL A 496 0.92 -6.31 -2.46
N GLU A 497 0.04 -5.72 -1.66
CA GLU A 497 0.42 -4.97 -0.47
C GLU A 497 1.11 -5.84 0.59
N ILE A 498 0.59 -7.04 0.84
CA ILE A 498 1.21 -8.00 1.77
C ILE A 498 2.56 -8.48 1.25
N GLU A 499 2.68 -8.75 -0.04
CA GLU A 499 3.94 -9.16 -0.65
C GLU A 499 5.00 -8.04 -0.59
N ALA A 500 4.60 -6.80 -0.87
CA ALA A 500 5.46 -5.63 -0.76
C ALA A 500 5.98 -5.44 0.67
N LEU A 501 5.11 -5.60 1.67
CA LEU A 501 5.49 -5.59 3.08
C LEU A 501 6.50 -6.70 3.39
N GLN A 502 6.22 -7.95 3.00
CA GLN A 502 7.14 -9.06 3.21
C GLN A 502 8.51 -8.81 2.56
N LYS A 503 8.52 -8.31 1.32
CA LYS A 503 9.73 -7.96 0.57
C LYS A 503 10.54 -6.89 1.29
N ALA A 504 9.89 -5.83 1.78
CA ALA A 504 10.55 -4.77 2.53
C ALA A 504 11.15 -5.30 3.85
N PHE A 505 10.41 -6.12 4.60
CA PHE A 505 10.90 -6.69 5.86
C PHE A 505 12.08 -7.64 5.68
N ARG A 506 12.12 -8.47 4.62
CA ARG A 506 13.26 -9.36 4.30
C ARG A 506 14.59 -8.63 4.09
N THR A 507 14.58 -7.32 3.90
CA THR A 507 15.82 -6.52 3.83
C THR A 507 16.45 -6.34 5.21
N TYR A 508 15.69 -6.55 6.29
CA TYR A 508 16.10 -6.33 7.69
C TYR A 508 16.03 -7.59 8.56
N THR A 509 15.25 -8.59 8.17
CA THR A 509 15.09 -9.90 8.84
C THR A 509 15.49 -11.02 7.90
#